data_AF-A0A246KGZ9-F1
#
_entry.id   AF-A0A246KGZ9-F1
#
_cell.length_a   1.000
_cell.length_b   1.000
_cell.length_c   1.000
_cell.angle_alpha   90.00
_cell.angle_beta   90.00
_cell.angle_gamma   90.00
#
_symmetry.space_group_name_H-M   'P 1'
#
loop_
_entity.id
_entity.type
_entity.pdbx_description
1 polymer ?
#
loop_
_entity_poly.entity_id
_entity_poly.type
_entity_poly.pdbx_seq_one_letter_code
_entity_poly.pdbx_strand_id
1 'polypeptide(L)' 'MLKLGKLPDRTPIKLTVTVTPDLHRSLSDYAAVYREAYDDKAEIADLVPAMLEAFLAGDREFAKALKAKGG' A
#
# COMPACT_ATOMS: atom_id res chain seq x y z
N MET A 1 10.92 10.98 33.23
CA MET A 1 10.23 9.87 32.55
C MET A 1 9.65 10.40 31.24
N LEU A 2 10.08 9.89 30.08
CA LEU A 2 9.51 10.28 28.80
C LEU A 2 8.14 9.62 28.63
N LYS A 3 7.12 10.41 28.24
CA LYS A 3 5.77 9.91 27.93
C LYS A 3 5.66 9.29 26.54
N LEU A 4 6.66 9.53 25.70
CA LEU A 4 6.71 9.00 24.34
C LEU A 4 7.58 7.74 24.34
N GLY A 5 6.94 6.59 24.11
CA GLY A 5 7.64 5.34 23.85
C GLY A 5 8.49 5.42 22.58
N LYS A 6 9.38 4.45 22.40
CA LYS A 6 10.21 4.34 21.19
C LYS A 6 9.30 4.35 19.96
N LEU A 7 9.58 5.27 19.03
CA LEU A 7 8.86 5.32 17.75
C LEU A 7 9.07 4.00 16.99
N PRO A 8 8.06 3.52 16.24
CA PRO A 8 8.21 2.34 15.41
C PRO A 8 9.35 2.53 14.40
N ASP A 9 9.94 1.42 13.96
CA ASP A 9 10.88 1.47 12.84
C ASP A 9 10.15 2.00 11.60
N ARG A 10 10.66 3.11 11.06
CA ARG A 10 10.09 3.81 9.89
C ARG A 10 11.01 3.68 8.67
N THR A 11 11.98 2.77 8.72
CA THR A 11 12.92 2.57 7.63
C THR A 11 12.17 2.01 6.43
N PRO A 12 12.09 2.73 5.30
CA PRO A 12 11.38 2.23 4.14
C PRO A 12 12.13 1.03 3.56
N ILE A 13 11.38 -0.05 3.28
CA ILE A 13 11.92 -1.25 2.63
C ILE A 13 11.61 -1.16 1.15
N LYS A 14 12.65 -1.14 0.30
CA LYS A 14 12.48 -1.19 -1.16
C LYS A 14 12.12 -2.59 -1.59
N LEU A 15 10.93 -2.74 -2.20
CA LEU A 15 10.49 -3.98 -2.83
C LEU A 15 10.46 -3.80 -4.36
N THR A 16 11.16 -4.67 -5.09
CA THR A 16 11.07 -4.74 -6.56
C THR A 16 10.09 -5.84 -6.93
N VAL A 17 9.11 -5.53 -7.78
CA VAL A 17 8.11 -6.48 -8.27
C VAL A 17 8.09 -6.51 -9.80
N THR A 18 7.76 -7.67 -10.37
CA THR A 18 7.46 -7.80 -11.80
C THR A 18 5.96 -8.00 -11.93
N VAL A 19 5.32 -7.21 -12.80
CA VAL A 19 3.88 -7.29 -13.07
C VAL A 19 3.63 -7.70 -14.51
N THR A 20 2.46 -8.29 -14.77
CA THR A 20 2.05 -8.58 -16.15
C THR A 20 1.77 -7.28 -16.91
N PRO A 21 1.86 -7.29 -18.26
CA PRO A 21 1.51 -6.12 -19.07
C PRO A 21 0.09 -5.61 -18.81
N ASP A 22 -0.88 -6.50 -18.64
CA ASP A 22 -2.26 -6.15 -18.33
C ASP A 22 -2.37 -5.40 -16.98
N LEU A 23 -1.71 -5.89 -15.93
CA LEU A 23 -1.72 -5.23 -14.64
C LEU A 23 -1.04 -3.84 -14.71
N HIS A 24 0.07 -3.72 -15.44
CA HIS A 24 0.72 -2.42 -15.66
C HIS A 24 -0.23 -1.42 -16.34
N ARG A 25 -0.98 -1.87 -17.36
CA ARG A 25 -1.96 -1.03 -18.04
C ARG A 25 -3.07 -0.58 -17.10
N SER A 26 -3.66 -1.50 -16.33
CA SER A 26 -4.69 -1.15 -15.34
C SER A 26 -4.19 -0.16 -14.28
N LEU A 27 -2.96 -0.32 -13.81
CA LEU A 27 -2.34 0.62 -12.87
C LEU A 27 -2.12 2.00 -13.49
N SER A 28 -1.71 2.04 -14.77
CA SER A 28 -1.53 3.29 -15.51
C SER A 28 -2.85 4.03 -15.71
N ASP A 29 -3.90 3.31 -16.09
CA ASP A 29 -5.25 3.86 -16.26
C ASP A 29 -5.80 4.39 -14.93
N TYR A 30 -5.62 3.64 -13.83
CA TYR A 30 -6.01 4.09 -12.50
C TYR A 30 -5.26 5.37 -12.09
N ALA A 31 -3.95 5.43 -12.30
CA ALA A 31 -3.16 6.61 -11.98
C ALA A 31 -3.60 7.84 -12.78
N ALA A 32 -3.99 7.68 -14.05
CA ALA A 32 -4.56 8.76 -14.85
C ALA A 32 -5.86 9.29 -14.23
N VAL A 33 -6.79 8.40 -13.88
CA VAL A 33 -8.06 8.78 -13.23
C VAL A 33 -7.83 9.43 -11.86
N TYR A 34 -6.89 8.91 -11.06
CA TYR A 34 -6.56 9.50 -9.76
C TYR A 34 -6.03 10.92 -9.89
N ARG A 35 -5.09 11.16 -10.81
CA ARG A 35 -4.53 12.48 -11.06
C ARG A 35 -5.59 13.47 -11.51
N GLU A 36 -6.52 13.05 -12.39
CA GLU A 36 -7.64 13.89 -12.81
C GLU A 36 -8.59 14.22 -11.65
N ALA A 37 -8.90 13.24 -10.79
CA ALA A 37 -9.82 13.42 -9.68
C ALA A 37 -9.29 14.36 -8.58
N TYR A 38 -7.97 14.40 -8.38
CA TYR A 38 -7.33 15.13 -7.27
C TYR A 38 -6.42 16.28 -7.71
N ASP A 39 -6.33 16.58 -9.01
CA ASP A 39 -5.35 17.54 -9.60
C ASP A 39 -3.92 17.28 -9.12
N ASP A 40 -3.57 15.99 -8.99
CA ASP A 40 -2.31 15.53 -8.39
C ASP A 40 -1.34 14.98 -9.45
N LYS A 41 -0.09 14.73 -9.05
CA LYS A 41 0.98 14.18 -9.93
C LYS A 41 1.45 12.79 -9.51
N ALA A 42 0.70 12.10 -8.66
CA ALA A 42 1.02 10.75 -8.21
C ALA A 42 1.28 9.80 -9.38
N GLU A 43 2.41 9.10 -9.32
CA GLU A 43 2.77 8.04 -10.24
C GLU A 43 2.32 6.68 -9.68
N ILE A 44 2.38 5.63 -10.51
CA ILE A 44 2.03 4.26 -10.07
C ILE A 44 2.81 3.86 -8.82
N ALA A 45 4.09 4.22 -8.74
CA ALA A 45 4.96 3.91 -7.61
C ALA A 45 4.52 4.56 -6.29
N ASP A 46 3.84 5.72 -6.36
CA ASP A 46 3.31 6.42 -5.18
C ASP A 46 1.98 5.78 -4.73
N LEU A 47 1.18 5.30 -5.68
CA LEU A 47 -0.13 4.71 -5.42
C LEU A 47 -0.06 3.26 -4.94
N VAL A 48 0.90 2.47 -5.44
CA VAL A 48 1.03 1.04 -5.12
C VAL A 48 1.10 0.77 -3.62
N PRO A 49 1.92 1.46 -2.81
CA PRO A 49 1.94 1.26 -1.35
C PRO A 49 0.56 1.47 -0.72
N ALA A 50 -0.10 2.59 -1.03
CA ALA A 50 -1.42 2.91 -0.48
C ALA A 50 -2.51 1.90 -0.91
N MET A 51 -2.46 1.43 -2.16
CA MET A 51 -3.34 0.38 -2.67
C MET A 51 -3.14 -0.94 -1.91
N LEU A 52 -1.89 -1.34 -1.67
CA LEU A 52 -1.58 -2.57 -0.93
C LEU A 52 -2.00 -2.48 0.54
N GLU A 53 -1.79 -1.32 1.17
CA GLU A 53 -2.26 -1.07 2.54
C GLU A 53 -3.79 -1.17 2.63
N ALA A 54 -4.50 -0.53 1.70
CA ALA A 54 -5.97 -0.60 1.63
C ALA A 54 -6.47 -2.03 1.37
N PHE A 55 -5.80 -2.77 0.49
CA PHE A 55 -6.11 -4.17 0.21
C PHE A 55 -5.95 -5.05 1.45
N LEU A 56 -4.80 -4.97 2.14
CA LEU A 56 -4.53 -5.76 3.36
C LEU A 56 -5.46 -5.38 4.51
N ALA A 57 -5.80 -4.10 4.66
CA ALA A 57 -6.74 -3.64 5.67
C ALA A 57 -8.18 -4.10 5.38
N GLY A 58 -8.55 -4.23 4.11
CA GLY A 58 -9.86 -4.72 3.67
C GLY A 58 -10.03 -6.25 3.77
N ASP A 59 -8.94 -7.00 3.79
CA ASP A 59 -8.96 -8.46 3.84
C ASP A 59 -9.25 -8.98 5.26
N ARG A 60 -10.52 -9.31 5.51
CA ARG A 60 -10.98 -9.86 6.80
C ARG A 60 -10.42 -11.25 7.09
N GLU A 61 -10.18 -12.06 6.06
CA GLU A 61 -9.64 -13.41 6.24
C GLU A 61 -8.18 -13.33 6.64
N PHE A 62 -7.41 -12.44 5.99
CA PHE A 62 -6.06 -12.08 6.42
C PHE A 62 -6.03 -11.58 7.86
N ALA A 63 -6.93 -10.66 8.23
CA ALA A 63 -7.00 -10.16 9.61
C ALA A 63 -7.30 -11.26 10.64
N LYS A 64 -8.16 -12.23 10.31
CA LYS A 64 -8.43 -13.40 11.17
C LYS A 64 -7.20 -14.29 11.29
N ALA A 65 -6.51 -14.58 10.19
CA ALA A 65 -5.29 -15.38 10.18
C ALA A 65 -4.17 -14.73 11.01
N LEU A 66 -4.03 -13.41 10.94
CA LEU A 66 -3.05 -12.66 11.75
C LEU A 66 -3.34 -12.80 13.25
N LYS A 67 -4.61 -12.71 13.66
CA LYS A 67 -5.02 -12.92 15.05
C LYS A 67 -4.78 -14.36 15.52
N ALA A 68 -5.08 -15.35 14.68
CA ALA A 68 -4.86 -16.76 15.00
C ALA A 68 -3.36 -17.11 15.13
N LYS A 69 -2.49 -16.42 14.40
CA LYS A 69 -1.03 -16.60 14.46
C LYS A 69 -0.36 -15.83 15.61
N GLY A 70 -1.05 -14.86 16.20
CA GLY A 70 -0.58 -14.02 17.31
C GLY A 70 -1.16 -14.40 18.68
N GLY A 71 -1.72 -15.60 18.82
CA GLY A 71 -2.21 -16.18 20.08
C GLY A 71 -1.25 -17.21 20.65
#